data_AF-S0BCS2-F1
#
_entry.id   AF-S0BCS2-F1
#
_cell.length_a   1.000
_cell.length_b   1.000
_cell.length_c   1.000
_cell.angle_alpha   90.00
_cell.angle_beta   90.00
_cell.angle_gamma   90.00
#
_symmetry.space_group_name_H-M   'P 1'
#
loop_
_entity.id
_entity.type
_entity.pdbx_description
1 polymer ?
#
loop_
_entity_poly.entity_id
_entity_poly.type
_entity_poly.pdbx_seq_one_letter_code
_entity_poly.pdbx_strand_id
1 'polypeptide(L)'
;QAIHHFYPDVSVRYELIVRSEEDASGLLDAIRQEIAHLGTLRFSDADIHYLTQHAPHLKATFLQSLRYFHFVPQEQVEMGIVKQGGKQQLRISIRGSWRDTILYETLVMAIVSEVRSRQRWAEVPADLPLKVLKTKLDQLKAEIERRGINNFSLTEMGTRRRFSSQVQRDVLACLKQEIPQWVLGTSNYHFAREFDLKPIGTIAHEWFMGHQALVNERDSQQVALERWLTAFDGMLAIAPTDTLTIDAFLNDFNRHLANAYDGVRHDSGCPFRWGDKMIAHYQQLGIDPTTKLFIFSDGLDFDQALELCEYFAGRVKISFGIGTFLTNDLANWRNAAGVEYRPLSIVIKLA
;
A
#
# COMPACT_ATOMS: atom_id res chain seq x y z
N GLN A 1 -4.34 -13.28 7.65
CA GLN A 1 -5.22 -14.46 7.47
C GLN A 1 -4.67 -15.51 6.52
N ALA A 2 -4.49 -15.21 5.22
CA ALA A 2 -4.10 -16.23 4.23
C ALA A 2 -2.82 -17.00 4.62
N ILE A 3 -1.76 -16.28 5.00
CA ILE A 3 -0.51 -16.87 5.51
C ILE A 3 -0.76 -17.70 6.78
N HIS A 4 -1.53 -17.17 7.74
CA HIS A 4 -1.86 -17.89 8.98
C HIS A 4 -2.58 -19.21 8.72
N HIS A 5 -3.42 -19.29 7.68
CA HIS A 5 -4.18 -20.48 7.33
C HIS A 5 -3.34 -21.51 6.54
N PHE A 6 -2.59 -21.07 5.53
CA PHE A 6 -1.91 -21.97 4.61
C PHE A 6 -0.44 -22.23 4.93
N TYR A 7 0.23 -21.28 5.57
CA TYR A 7 1.68 -21.24 5.73
C TYR A 7 2.10 -20.87 7.16
N PRO A 8 1.58 -21.54 8.21
CA PRO A 8 1.82 -21.15 9.59
C PRO A 8 3.29 -21.27 10.02
N ASP A 9 4.05 -22.18 9.40
CA ASP A 9 5.41 -22.55 9.80
C ASP A 9 6.49 -22.08 8.81
N VAL A 10 6.09 -21.36 7.74
CA VAL A 10 7.04 -20.84 6.74
C VAL A 10 7.84 -19.71 7.37
N SER A 11 9.15 -19.80 7.30
CA SER A 11 10.06 -18.72 7.70
C SER A 11 10.43 -17.84 6.52
N VAL A 12 10.53 -16.54 6.78
CA VAL A 12 10.82 -15.53 5.75
C VAL A 12 11.83 -14.52 6.28
N ARG A 13 12.37 -13.74 5.34
CA ARG A 13 13.18 -12.57 5.63
C ARG A 13 12.69 -11.39 4.78
N TYR A 14 12.66 -10.22 5.38
CA TYR A 14 12.47 -8.96 4.67
C TYR A 14 13.68 -8.06 4.87
N GLU A 15 14.00 -7.25 3.87
CA GLU A 15 15.10 -6.28 3.95
C GLU A 15 14.60 -4.88 3.56
N LEU A 16 14.97 -3.88 4.37
CA LEU A 16 14.83 -2.48 4.03
C LEU A 16 15.85 -2.09 2.96
N ILE A 17 15.37 -1.44 1.91
CA ILE A 17 16.19 -0.85 0.85
C ILE A 17 15.90 0.65 0.81
N VAL A 18 16.92 1.46 1.09
CA VAL A 18 16.89 2.91 0.86
C VAL A 18 17.34 3.15 -0.59
N ARG A 19 16.43 3.68 -1.41
CA ARG A 19 16.65 3.95 -2.84
C ARG A 19 17.09 5.39 -3.11
N SER A 20 16.83 6.30 -2.18
CA SER A 20 17.31 7.67 -2.24
C SER A 20 18.78 7.77 -1.84
N GLU A 21 19.47 8.79 -2.34
CA GLU A 21 20.89 9.05 -2.02
C GLU A 21 21.14 9.59 -0.60
N GLU A 22 20.06 9.86 0.14
CA GLU A 22 20.13 10.36 1.52
C GLU A 22 20.71 9.30 2.48
N ASP A 23 21.73 9.68 3.24
CA ASP A 23 22.30 8.85 4.30
C ASP A 23 21.34 8.84 5.50
N ALA A 24 20.65 7.73 5.75
CA ALA A 24 19.73 7.56 6.88
C ALA A 24 20.40 6.92 8.12
N SER A 25 21.71 6.69 8.10
CA SER A 25 22.43 5.98 9.17
C SER A 25 22.33 6.68 10.53
N GLY A 26 22.37 8.01 10.55
CA GLY A 26 22.23 8.81 11.77
C GLY A 26 20.87 8.71 12.46
N LEU A 27 19.86 8.09 11.82
CA LEU A 27 18.52 7.89 12.40
C LEU A 27 18.40 6.56 13.17
N LEU A 28 19.43 5.70 13.13
CA LEU A 28 19.39 4.33 13.62
C LEU A 28 18.89 4.19 15.06
N ASP A 29 19.41 5.00 15.99
CA ASP A 29 19.08 4.85 17.41
C ASP A 29 17.63 5.22 17.71
N ALA A 30 17.12 6.28 17.09
CA ALA A 30 15.73 6.68 17.23
C ALA A 30 14.79 5.65 16.59
N ILE A 31 15.13 5.13 15.41
CA ILE A 31 14.36 4.06 14.75
C ILE A 31 14.35 2.79 15.62
N ARG A 32 15.48 2.44 16.24
CA ARG A 32 15.58 1.28 17.14
C ARG A 32 14.63 1.41 18.33
N GLN A 33 14.51 2.60 18.92
CA GLN A 33 13.60 2.85 20.04
C GLN A 33 12.13 2.67 19.63
N GLU A 34 11.72 3.25 18.50
CA GLU A 34 10.35 3.14 17.99
C GLU A 34 10.00 1.69 17.60
N ILE A 35 10.92 0.95 16.98
CA ILE A 35 10.72 -0.46 16.65
C ILE A 35 10.63 -1.33 17.91
N ALA A 36 11.43 -1.04 18.94
CA ALA A 36 11.32 -1.74 20.22
C ALA A 36 9.94 -1.53 20.87
N HIS A 37 9.36 -0.33 20.73
CA HIS A 37 8.02 -0.02 21.23
C HIS A 37 6.92 -0.87 20.57
N LEU A 38 7.10 -1.35 19.34
CA LEU A 38 6.14 -2.28 18.72
C LEU A 38 5.89 -3.53 19.59
N GLY A 39 6.90 -3.98 20.36
CA GLY A 39 6.77 -5.13 21.28
C GLY A 39 5.76 -4.92 22.42
N THR A 40 5.35 -3.68 22.70
CA THR A 40 4.32 -3.37 23.72
C THR A 40 2.90 -3.38 23.16
N LEU A 41 2.73 -3.38 21.84
CA LEU A 41 1.42 -3.31 21.21
C LEU A 41 0.68 -4.64 21.32
N ARG A 42 -0.62 -4.57 21.63
CA ARG A 42 -1.53 -5.72 21.68
C ARG A 42 -2.84 -5.32 21.01
N PHE A 43 -3.50 -6.29 20.37
CA PHE A 43 -4.89 -6.11 19.95
C PHE A 43 -5.78 -6.02 21.19
N SER A 44 -6.53 -4.93 21.31
CA SER A 44 -7.55 -4.80 22.36
C SER A 44 -8.84 -5.51 21.97
N ASP A 45 -9.73 -5.74 22.94
CA ASP A 45 -11.09 -6.23 22.67
C ASP A 45 -11.84 -5.33 21.68
N ALA A 46 -11.63 -4.02 21.77
CA ALA A 46 -12.25 -3.05 20.88
C ALA A 46 -11.74 -3.18 19.43
N ASP A 47 -10.47 -3.54 19.24
CA ASP A 47 -9.91 -3.79 17.90
C ASP A 47 -10.49 -5.06 17.31
N ILE A 48 -10.57 -6.15 18.09
CA ILE A 48 -11.19 -7.40 17.64
C ILE A 48 -12.66 -7.19 17.30
N HIS A 49 -13.40 -6.43 18.13
CA HIS A 49 -14.80 -6.10 17.85
C HIS A 49 -14.93 -5.30 16.55
N TYR A 50 -14.11 -4.25 16.36
CA TYR A 50 -14.11 -3.47 15.13
C TYR A 50 -13.85 -4.34 13.89
N LEU A 51 -12.82 -5.19 13.91
CA LEU A 51 -12.50 -6.09 12.80
C LEU A 51 -13.65 -7.07 12.52
N THR A 52 -14.30 -7.58 13.57
CA THR A 52 -15.46 -8.48 13.41
C THR A 52 -16.61 -7.80 12.67
N GLN A 53 -16.86 -6.51 12.93
CA GLN A 53 -17.96 -5.76 12.30
C GLN A 53 -17.62 -5.24 10.90
N HIS A 54 -16.39 -4.76 10.69
CA HIS A 54 -16.01 -4.02 9.48
C HIS A 54 -15.15 -4.82 8.49
N ALA A 55 -14.68 -6.01 8.87
CA ALA A 55 -13.90 -6.90 8.01
C ALA A 55 -14.52 -8.31 7.98
N PRO A 56 -15.74 -8.48 7.43
CA PRO A 56 -16.47 -9.77 7.43
C PRO A 56 -15.76 -10.89 6.66
N HIS A 57 -14.77 -10.55 5.84
CA HIS A 57 -13.90 -11.51 5.15
C HIS A 57 -12.87 -12.17 6.07
N LEU A 58 -12.71 -11.68 7.31
CA LEU A 58 -11.83 -12.29 8.31
C LEU A 58 -12.56 -13.39 9.07
N LYS A 59 -11.98 -14.59 9.08
CA LYS A 59 -12.50 -15.78 9.74
C LYS A 59 -12.37 -15.62 11.26
N ALA A 60 -13.37 -16.09 12.00
CA ALA A 60 -13.42 -15.99 13.46
C ALA A 60 -12.18 -16.60 14.14
N THR A 61 -11.64 -17.71 13.60
CA THR A 61 -10.42 -18.33 14.11
C THR A 61 -9.19 -17.43 13.96
N PHE A 62 -9.08 -16.71 12.83
CA PHE A 62 -8.00 -15.74 12.64
C PHE A 62 -8.15 -14.55 13.60
N LEU A 63 -9.36 -14.01 13.76
CA LEU A 63 -9.62 -12.93 14.72
C LEU A 63 -9.27 -13.34 16.15
N GLN A 64 -9.59 -14.58 16.55
CA GLN A 64 -9.19 -15.11 17.85
C GLN A 64 -7.67 -15.19 18.00
N SER A 65 -6.94 -15.57 16.95
CA SER A 65 -5.48 -15.65 16.97
C SER A 65 -4.81 -14.28 17.21
N LEU A 66 -5.42 -13.17 16.74
CA LEU A 66 -4.90 -11.82 16.93
C LEU A 66 -4.82 -11.42 18.42
N ARG A 67 -5.64 -12.02 19.29
CA ARG A 67 -5.58 -11.77 20.75
C ARG A 67 -4.28 -12.22 21.39
N TYR A 68 -3.62 -13.20 20.78
CA TYR A 68 -2.34 -13.76 21.26
C TYR A 68 -1.15 -13.20 20.47
N PHE A 69 -1.41 -12.53 19.36
CA PHE A 69 -0.38 -11.89 18.55
C PHE A 69 0.31 -10.77 19.35
N HIS A 70 1.62 -10.77 19.28
CA HIS A 70 2.44 -9.65 19.70
C HIS A 70 3.75 -9.67 18.91
N PHE A 71 4.28 -8.49 18.65
CA PHE A 71 5.61 -8.35 18.07
C PHE A 71 6.69 -8.78 19.08
N VAL A 72 7.78 -9.37 18.58
CA VAL A 72 8.98 -9.70 19.36
C VAL A 72 10.20 -9.06 18.69
N PRO A 73 10.31 -7.71 18.66
CA PRO A 73 11.28 -7.02 17.82
C PRO A 73 12.74 -7.39 18.12
N GLN A 74 13.05 -7.75 19.36
CA GLN A 74 14.40 -8.13 19.77
C GLN A 74 14.88 -9.44 19.13
N GLU A 75 13.97 -10.33 18.76
CA GLU A 75 14.27 -11.58 18.07
C GLU A 75 14.06 -11.45 16.56
N GLN A 76 13.10 -10.63 16.15
CA GLN A 76 12.62 -10.56 14.77
C GLN A 76 13.30 -9.49 13.93
N VAL A 77 13.95 -8.48 14.52
CA VAL A 77 14.48 -7.32 13.79
C VAL A 77 15.96 -7.08 14.08
N GLU A 78 16.80 -7.24 13.06
CA GLU A 78 18.22 -6.87 13.07
C GLU A 78 18.39 -5.50 12.40
N MET A 79 19.01 -4.55 13.11
CA MET A 79 19.27 -3.19 12.60
C MET A 79 20.74 -2.85 12.67
N GLY A 80 21.25 -2.16 11.66
CA GLY A 80 22.63 -1.71 11.62
C GLY A 80 22.91 -0.70 10.53
N ILE A 81 24.20 -0.48 10.28
CA ILE A 81 24.70 0.39 9.21
C ILE A 81 25.53 -0.49 8.28
N VAL A 82 25.26 -0.39 6.98
CA VAL A 82 26.07 -1.03 5.93
C VAL A 82 26.76 0.01 5.08
N LYS A 83 27.92 -0.34 4.53
CA LYS A 83 28.58 0.46 3.49
C LYS A 83 28.12 -0.04 2.13
N GLN A 84 27.40 0.80 1.38
CA GLN A 84 26.95 0.51 0.02
C GLN A 84 27.44 1.62 -0.91
N GLY A 85 28.23 1.26 -1.93
CA GLY A 85 28.78 2.24 -2.89
C GLY A 85 29.63 3.35 -2.25
N GLY A 86 30.34 3.05 -1.16
CA GLY A 86 31.14 4.03 -0.42
C GLY A 86 30.35 4.93 0.55
N LYS A 87 29.02 4.80 0.61
CA LYS A 87 28.14 5.53 1.52
C LYS A 87 27.70 4.65 2.69
N GLN A 88 27.50 5.27 3.86
CA GLN A 88 26.85 4.60 4.98
C GLN A 88 25.34 4.62 4.77
N GLN A 89 24.67 3.50 5.04
CA GLN A 89 23.22 3.41 4.91
C GLN A 89 22.61 2.54 6.00
N LEU A 90 21.39 2.89 6.39
CA LEU A 90 20.57 2.12 7.32
C LEU A 90 20.22 0.74 6.73
N ARG A 91 20.46 -0.33 7.51
CA ARG A 91 20.00 -1.69 7.23
C ARG A 91 18.98 -2.11 8.29
N ILE A 92 17.85 -2.65 7.85
CA ILE A 92 16.87 -3.32 8.71
C ILE A 92 16.52 -4.65 8.05
N SER A 93 16.78 -5.75 8.74
CA SER A 93 16.40 -7.11 8.35
C SER A 93 15.35 -7.62 9.32
N ILE A 94 14.22 -8.09 8.81
CA ILE A 94 13.14 -8.67 9.62
C ILE A 94 13.09 -10.17 9.32
N ARG A 95 13.17 -11.04 10.31
CA ARG A 95 13.25 -12.50 10.15
C ARG A 95 12.36 -13.22 11.16
N GLY A 96 11.77 -14.33 10.74
CA GLY A 96 10.91 -15.15 11.59
C GLY A 96 9.85 -15.90 10.79
N SER A 97 8.84 -16.43 11.48
CA SER A 97 7.69 -17.03 10.81
C SER A 97 6.92 -15.94 10.02
N TRP A 98 6.45 -16.27 8.82
CA TRP A 98 5.80 -15.32 7.94
C TRP A 98 4.58 -14.66 8.61
N ARG A 99 3.78 -15.44 9.33
CA ARG A 99 2.62 -14.93 10.06
C ARG A 99 2.97 -13.96 11.19
N ASP A 100 4.16 -14.08 11.79
CA ASP A 100 4.58 -13.24 12.91
C ASP A 100 5.35 -12.00 12.43
N THR A 101 5.93 -12.04 11.23
CA THR A 101 6.72 -10.93 10.67
C THR A 101 6.00 -10.06 9.65
N ILE A 102 4.92 -10.55 9.03
CA ILE A 102 4.17 -9.88 7.95
C ILE A 102 3.74 -8.43 8.29
N LEU A 103 3.40 -8.14 9.55
CA LEU A 103 2.89 -6.83 9.93
C LEU A 103 3.98 -5.75 10.11
N TYR A 104 5.26 -6.11 10.07
CA TYR A 104 6.35 -5.15 10.27
C TYR A 104 6.52 -4.18 9.09
N GLU A 105 6.31 -4.60 7.84
CA GLU A 105 6.67 -3.81 6.64
C GLU A 105 6.09 -2.39 6.72
N THR A 106 4.78 -2.28 6.88
CA THR A 106 4.10 -0.97 6.89
C THR A 106 4.51 -0.13 8.10
N LEU A 107 4.60 -0.74 9.28
CA LEU A 107 4.93 -0.04 10.53
C LEU A 107 6.37 0.49 10.52
N VAL A 108 7.33 -0.34 10.13
CA VAL A 108 8.74 0.03 10.07
C VAL A 108 8.97 1.13 9.04
N MET A 109 8.36 1.05 7.86
CA MET A 109 8.50 2.11 6.86
C MET A 109 7.91 3.45 7.34
N ALA A 110 6.74 3.43 7.97
CA ALA A 110 6.12 4.62 8.55
C ALA A 110 7.00 5.22 9.67
N ILE A 111 7.57 4.38 10.55
CA ILE A 111 8.52 4.78 11.60
C ILE A 111 9.75 5.46 11.00
N VAL A 112 10.39 4.84 10.00
CA VAL A 112 11.59 5.41 9.36
C VAL A 112 11.27 6.76 8.73
N SER A 113 10.15 6.87 8.02
CA SER A 113 9.69 8.12 7.41
C SER A 113 9.45 9.21 8.45
N GLU A 114 8.77 8.88 9.56
CA GLU A 114 8.38 9.85 10.58
C GLU A 114 9.54 10.26 11.50
N VAL A 115 10.44 9.34 11.87
CA VAL A 115 11.69 9.68 12.58
C VAL A 115 12.53 10.65 11.74
N ARG A 116 12.66 10.39 10.42
CA ARG A 116 13.36 11.30 9.51
C ARG A 116 12.71 12.67 9.49
N SER A 117 11.39 12.76 9.30
CA SER A 117 10.66 14.03 9.29
C SER A 117 10.87 14.81 10.58
N ARG A 118 10.74 14.16 11.74
CA ARG A 118 10.92 14.78 13.06
C ARG A 118 12.34 15.30 13.29
N GLN A 119 13.37 14.59 12.83
CA GLN A 119 14.75 14.97 13.12
C GLN A 119 15.38 15.90 12.08
N ARG A 120 14.99 15.77 10.80
CA ARG A 120 15.63 16.51 9.69
C ARG A 120 14.77 17.62 9.11
N TRP A 121 13.47 17.59 9.37
CA TRP A 121 12.49 18.49 8.77
C TRP A 121 11.53 19.06 9.81
N ALA A 122 12.00 19.22 11.05
CA ALA A 122 11.23 19.76 12.17
C ALA A 122 10.77 21.22 11.96
N GLU A 123 11.49 21.97 11.11
CA GLU A 123 11.19 23.36 10.79
C GLU A 123 10.06 23.53 9.75
N VAL A 124 9.55 22.43 9.18
CA VAL A 124 8.38 22.47 8.30
C VAL A 124 7.19 23.03 9.10
N PRO A 125 6.52 24.10 8.61
CA PRO A 125 5.34 24.62 9.28
C PRO A 125 4.24 23.56 9.39
N ALA A 126 3.67 23.40 10.58
CA ALA A 126 2.72 22.32 10.87
C ALA A 126 1.47 22.34 9.96
N ASP A 127 1.07 23.51 9.48
CA ASP A 127 -0.09 23.71 8.62
C ASP A 127 0.21 23.59 7.11
N LEU A 128 1.49 23.53 6.73
CA LEU A 128 1.90 23.49 5.33
C LEU A 128 1.35 22.27 4.56
N PRO A 129 1.44 21.02 5.06
CA PRO A 129 0.91 19.86 4.33
C PRO A 129 -0.58 20.02 3.98
N LEU A 130 -1.37 20.54 4.94
CA LEU A 130 -2.80 20.74 4.75
C LEU A 130 -3.10 21.89 3.78
N LYS A 131 -2.32 22.98 3.81
CA LYS A 131 -2.43 24.08 2.83
C LYS A 131 -2.17 23.58 1.41
N VAL A 132 -1.08 22.82 1.22
CA VAL A 132 -0.73 22.22 -0.08
C VAL A 132 -1.84 21.31 -0.58
N LEU A 133 -2.36 20.42 0.28
CA LEU A 133 -3.46 19.54 -0.08
C LEU A 133 -4.71 20.33 -0.52
N LYS A 134 -5.13 21.35 0.24
CA LYS A 134 -6.32 22.15 -0.09
C LYS A 134 -6.20 22.82 -1.47
N THR A 135 -5.06 23.43 -1.78
CA THR A 135 -4.83 24.00 -3.12
C THR A 135 -4.97 22.96 -4.23
N LYS A 136 -4.43 21.75 -4.03
CA LYS A 136 -4.58 20.66 -5.00
C LYS A 136 -6.00 20.15 -5.13
N LEU A 137 -6.76 20.10 -4.04
CA LEU A 137 -8.17 19.70 -4.07
C LEU A 137 -9.03 20.73 -4.81
N ASP A 138 -8.74 22.02 -4.66
CA ASP A 138 -9.41 23.07 -5.42
C ASP A 138 -9.13 22.94 -6.93
N GLN A 139 -7.87 22.67 -7.30
CA GLN A 139 -7.50 22.38 -8.68
C GLN A 139 -8.18 21.11 -9.21
N LEU A 140 -8.18 20.02 -8.44
CA LEU A 140 -8.85 18.77 -8.80
C LEU A 140 -10.34 18.98 -9.08
N LYS A 141 -11.05 19.69 -8.19
CA LYS A 141 -12.48 20.00 -8.37
C LYS A 141 -12.72 20.78 -9.66
N ALA A 142 -11.94 21.83 -9.91
CA ALA A 142 -12.04 22.65 -11.11
C ALA A 142 -11.74 21.85 -12.40
N GLU A 143 -10.73 20.99 -12.37
CA GLU A 143 -10.35 20.17 -13.53
C GLU A 143 -11.37 19.06 -13.82
N ILE A 144 -11.93 18.42 -12.80
CA ILE A 144 -13.02 17.45 -12.96
C ILE A 144 -14.22 18.10 -13.65
N GLU A 145 -14.62 19.30 -13.19
CA GLU A 145 -15.73 20.06 -13.79
C GLU A 145 -15.41 20.46 -15.23
N ARG A 146 -14.23 21.06 -15.46
CA ARG A 146 -13.77 21.52 -16.77
C ARG A 146 -13.73 20.40 -17.82
N ARG A 147 -13.29 19.20 -17.41
CA ARG A 147 -13.14 18.02 -18.28
C ARG A 147 -14.40 17.16 -18.35
N GLY A 148 -15.41 17.42 -17.51
CA GLY A 148 -16.65 16.61 -17.46
C GLY A 148 -16.43 15.19 -16.95
N ILE A 149 -15.46 14.99 -16.06
CA ILE A 149 -15.09 13.67 -15.52
C ILE A 149 -16.12 13.22 -14.48
N ASN A 150 -16.64 11.99 -14.62
CA ASN A 150 -17.67 11.43 -13.72
C ASN A 150 -17.29 10.07 -13.12
N ASN A 151 -16.10 9.55 -13.43
CA ASN A 151 -15.59 8.24 -13.03
C ASN A 151 -14.36 8.32 -12.13
N PHE A 152 -14.11 9.46 -11.47
CA PHE A 152 -13.00 9.63 -10.54
C PHE A 152 -13.37 9.14 -9.13
N SER A 153 -12.51 8.29 -8.56
CA SER A 153 -12.62 7.86 -7.16
C SER A 153 -11.26 7.40 -6.63
N LEU A 154 -10.95 7.68 -5.37
CA LEU A 154 -9.66 7.39 -4.75
C LEU A 154 -9.78 6.65 -3.42
N THR A 155 -8.73 5.92 -3.09
CA THR A 155 -8.44 5.35 -1.77
C THR A 155 -7.12 5.94 -1.27
N GLU A 156 -7.07 6.37 -0.02
CA GLU A 156 -5.81 6.83 0.61
C GLU A 156 -4.93 5.61 0.97
N MET A 157 -3.71 5.57 0.43
CA MET A 157 -2.76 4.44 0.54
C MET A 157 -1.36 4.85 1.01
N GLY A 158 -1.25 5.95 1.75
CA GLY A 158 0.00 6.66 2.02
C GLY A 158 0.73 6.27 3.30
N THR A 159 0.19 5.37 4.12
CA THR A 159 0.73 5.05 5.46
C THR A 159 2.23 4.79 5.48
N ARG A 160 2.74 3.96 4.55
CA ARG A 160 4.15 3.51 4.49
C ARG A 160 5.17 4.65 4.38
N ARG A 161 4.80 5.75 3.71
CA ARG A 161 5.71 6.86 3.40
C ARG A 161 5.11 8.22 3.79
N ARG A 162 4.22 8.25 4.78
CA ARG A 162 3.62 9.49 5.31
C ARG A 162 4.67 10.41 5.94
N PHE A 163 4.43 11.71 5.95
CA PHE A 163 5.31 12.67 6.65
C PHE A 163 5.31 12.41 8.16
N SER A 164 4.12 12.25 8.73
CA SER A 164 3.87 11.82 10.11
C SER A 164 2.47 11.21 10.24
N SER A 165 2.21 10.54 11.36
CA SER A 165 0.86 10.05 11.69
C SER A 165 -0.16 11.18 11.75
N GLN A 166 0.23 12.32 12.33
CA GLN A 166 -0.62 13.51 12.43
C GLN A 166 -0.98 14.06 11.04
N VAL A 167 -0.02 14.15 10.12
CA VAL A 167 -0.29 14.62 8.75
C VAL A 167 -1.26 13.67 8.03
N GLN A 168 -1.09 12.35 8.13
CA GLN A 168 -2.04 11.41 7.50
C GLN A 168 -3.45 11.56 8.07
N ARG A 169 -3.58 11.77 9.38
CA ARG A 169 -4.85 12.04 10.04
C ARG A 169 -5.53 13.30 9.49
N ASP A 170 -4.78 14.40 9.41
CA ASP A 170 -5.30 15.70 8.94
C ASP A 170 -5.65 15.67 7.44
N VAL A 171 -4.89 14.92 6.65
CA VAL A 171 -5.19 14.63 5.24
C VAL A 171 -6.54 13.91 5.13
N LEU A 172 -6.78 12.85 5.90
CA LEU A 172 -8.04 12.11 5.85
C LEU A 172 -9.24 12.95 6.31
N ALA A 173 -9.06 13.76 7.36
CA ALA A 173 -10.08 14.71 7.78
C ALA A 173 -10.42 15.71 6.66
N CYS A 174 -9.40 16.24 5.98
CA CYS A 174 -9.58 17.16 4.85
C CYS A 174 -10.28 16.49 3.67
N LEU A 175 -9.87 15.27 3.28
CA LEU A 175 -10.48 14.54 2.17
C LEU A 175 -11.96 14.25 2.43
N LYS A 176 -12.31 13.83 3.66
CA LYS A 176 -13.70 13.58 4.07
C LYS A 176 -14.55 14.85 4.07
N GLN A 177 -13.96 16.01 4.36
CA GLN A 177 -14.67 17.28 4.34
C GLN A 177 -14.84 17.84 2.92
N GLU A 178 -13.78 17.83 2.12
CA GLU A 178 -13.71 18.58 0.86
C GLU A 178 -14.21 17.80 -0.36
N ILE A 179 -14.00 16.47 -0.38
CA ILE A 179 -14.34 15.62 -1.53
C ILE A 179 -14.93 14.24 -1.11
N PRO A 180 -15.85 14.16 -0.12
CA PRO A 180 -16.35 12.89 0.39
C PRO A 180 -16.90 11.95 -0.69
N GLN A 181 -17.51 12.49 -1.74
CA GLN A 181 -18.10 11.73 -2.85
C GLN A 181 -17.06 10.96 -3.69
N TRP A 182 -15.79 11.34 -3.65
CA TRP A 182 -14.71 10.68 -4.41
C TRP A 182 -13.84 9.80 -3.53
N VAL A 183 -14.01 9.80 -2.21
CA VAL A 183 -13.21 9.00 -1.27
C VAL A 183 -13.88 7.65 -1.03
N LEU A 184 -13.30 6.59 -1.57
CA LEU A 184 -13.76 5.21 -1.34
C LEU A 184 -13.41 4.70 0.05
N GLY A 185 -12.30 5.16 0.63
CA GLY A 185 -11.79 4.72 1.92
C GLY A 185 -10.30 4.96 2.12
N THR A 186 -9.71 4.23 3.06
CA THR A 186 -8.27 4.26 3.37
C THR A 186 -7.74 2.84 3.59
N SER A 187 -6.47 2.62 3.26
CA SER A 187 -5.75 1.39 3.63
C SER A 187 -5.36 1.31 5.11
N ASN A 188 -5.47 2.41 5.84
CA ASN A 188 -5.10 2.47 7.25
C ASN A 188 -6.30 2.10 8.12
N TYR A 189 -6.30 0.90 8.70
CA TYR A 189 -7.40 0.42 9.55
C TYR A 189 -7.68 1.29 10.78
N HIS A 190 -6.65 1.91 11.36
CA HIS A 190 -6.83 2.81 12.49
C HIS A 190 -7.62 4.06 12.09
N PHE A 191 -7.23 4.70 10.97
CA PHE A 191 -7.96 5.87 10.48
C PHE A 191 -9.28 5.52 9.80
N ALA A 192 -9.41 4.33 9.21
CA ALA A 192 -10.70 3.81 8.74
C ALA A 192 -11.72 3.78 9.89
N ARG A 193 -11.29 3.30 11.07
CA ARG A 193 -12.11 3.32 12.28
C ARG A 193 -12.38 4.74 12.78
N GLU A 194 -11.35 5.57 12.90
CA GLU A 194 -11.49 6.93 13.44
C GLU A 194 -12.46 7.79 12.61
N PHE A 195 -12.37 7.69 11.28
CA PHE A 195 -13.17 8.51 10.37
C PHE A 195 -14.40 7.81 9.81
N ASP A 196 -14.76 6.61 10.30
CA ASP A 196 -15.86 5.80 9.75
C ASP A 196 -15.78 5.66 8.22
N LEU A 197 -14.59 5.31 7.75
CA LEU A 197 -14.28 5.05 6.35
C LEU A 197 -14.14 3.55 6.12
N LYS A 198 -14.36 3.11 4.88
CA LYS A 198 -14.12 1.71 4.51
C LYS A 198 -12.61 1.40 4.55
N PRO A 199 -12.17 0.34 5.25
CA PRO A 199 -10.82 -0.16 5.11
C PRO A 199 -10.67 -0.86 3.74
N ILE A 200 -9.66 -0.46 2.95
CA ILE A 200 -9.46 -0.97 1.58
C ILE A 200 -8.04 -1.52 1.43
N GLY A 201 -7.94 -2.74 0.92
CA GLY A 201 -6.67 -3.37 0.57
C GLY A 201 -6.85 -4.34 -0.59
N THR A 202 -5.73 -4.68 -1.24
CA THR A 202 -5.66 -5.67 -2.33
C THR A 202 -4.48 -6.61 -2.06
N ILE A 203 -4.29 -7.64 -2.88
CA ILE A 203 -3.18 -8.58 -2.71
C ILE A 203 -1.85 -7.83 -2.88
N ALA A 204 -0.89 -8.07 -2.00
CA ALA A 204 0.46 -7.54 -2.11
C ALA A 204 1.39 -8.49 -2.89
N HIS A 205 2.44 -7.95 -3.52
CA HIS A 205 3.40 -8.74 -4.29
C HIS A 205 4.07 -9.85 -3.50
N GLU A 206 4.27 -9.66 -2.18
CA GLU A 206 4.89 -10.67 -1.33
C GLU A 206 4.16 -12.02 -1.35
N TRP A 207 2.84 -12.01 -1.57
CA TRP A 207 2.06 -13.23 -1.67
C TRP A 207 2.55 -14.06 -2.86
N PHE A 208 2.71 -13.43 -4.02
CA PHE A 208 3.20 -14.07 -5.23
C PHE A 208 4.69 -14.42 -5.13
N MET A 209 5.51 -13.53 -4.58
CA MET A 209 6.94 -13.80 -4.36
C MET A 209 7.16 -14.99 -3.42
N GLY A 210 6.36 -15.11 -2.36
CA GLY A 210 6.42 -16.28 -1.47
C GLY A 210 6.06 -17.57 -2.20
N HIS A 211 5.06 -17.56 -3.09
CA HIS A 211 4.71 -18.75 -3.88
C HIS A 211 5.82 -19.16 -4.85
N GLN A 212 6.60 -18.23 -5.39
CA GLN A 212 7.77 -18.57 -6.21
C GLN A 212 8.81 -19.40 -5.43
N ALA A 213 8.90 -19.19 -4.12
CA ALA A 213 9.82 -19.94 -3.25
C ALA A 213 9.19 -21.21 -2.63
N LEU A 214 7.86 -21.31 -2.58
CA LEU A 214 7.14 -22.37 -1.87
C LEU A 214 6.60 -23.48 -2.77
N VAL A 215 6.40 -23.19 -4.05
CA VAL A 215 5.91 -24.17 -5.03
C VAL A 215 6.77 -24.13 -6.29
N ASN A 216 6.45 -24.99 -7.27
CA ASN A 216 7.09 -24.92 -8.58
C ASN A 216 6.89 -23.52 -9.19
N GLU A 217 8.00 -22.87 -9.58
CA GLU A 217 8.00 -21.48 -10.06
C GLU A 217 7.01 -21.24 -11.20
N ARG A 218 6.86 -22.22 -12.11
CA ARG A 218 5.93 -22.13 -13.24
C ARG A 218 4.46 -22.10 -12.82
N ASP A 219 4.13 -22.74 -11.72
CA ASP A 219 2.75 -22.84 -11.22
C ASP A 219 2.47 -21.75 -10.16
N SER A 220 3.51 -21.04 -9.71
CA SER A 220 3.46 -20.16 -8.53
C SER A 220 2.38 -19.09 -8.59
N GLN A 221 2.18 -18.46 -9.75
CA GLN A 221 1.19 -17.42 -9.93
C GLN A 221 -0.24 -17.96 -9.89
N GLN A 222 -0.52 -19.05 -10.60
CA GLN A 222 -1.85 -19.68 -10.57
C GLN A 222 -2.20 -20.17 -9.16
N VAL A 223 -1.27 -20.86 -8.49
CA VAL A 223 -1.46 -21.33 -7.10
C VAL A 223 -1.70 -20.16 -6.14
N ALA A 224 -0.97 -19.05 -6.30
CA ALA A 224 -1.17 -17.86 -5.49
C ALA A 224 -2.59 -17.28 -5.67
N LEU A 225 -3.08 -17.19 -6.91
CA LEU A 225 -4.43 -16.68 -7.19
C LEU A 225 -5.51 -17.60 -6.59
N GLU A 226 -5.43 -18.91 -6.84
CA GLU A 226 -6.41 -19.88 -6.35
C GLU A 226 -6.45 -19.97 -4.82
N ARG A 227 -5.28 -19.94 -4.17
CA ARG A 227 -5.21 -19.94 -2.70
C ARG A 227 -5.75 -18.65 -2.11
N TRP A 228 -5.59 -17.51 -2.78
CA TRP A 228 -6.19 -16.26 -2.31
C TRP A 228 -7.72 -16.32 -2.31
N LEU A 229 -8.31 -16.79 -3.41
CA LEU A 229 -9.75 -17.00 -3.51
C LEU A 229 -10.25 -17.94 -2.40
N THR A 230 -9.50 -19.02 -2.12
CA THR A 230 -9.83 -19.95 -1.04
C THR A 230 -9.69 -19.33 0.36
N ALA A 231 -8.70 -18.47 0.58
CA ALA A 231 -8.46 -17.83 1.88
C ALA A 231 -9.60 -16.90 2.31
N PHE A 232 -10.26 -16.28 1.34
CA PHE A 232 -11.26 -15.22 1.53
C PHE A 232 -12.61 -15.55 0.91
N ASP A 233 -12.84 -16.82 0.57
CA ASP A 233 -14.11 -17.33 0.04
C ASP A 233 -14.62 -16.51 -1.17
N GLY A 234 -13.69 -16.14 -2.07
CA GLY A 234 -13.92 -15.33 -3.25
C GLY A 234 -13.94 -13.80 -3.03
N MET A 235 -13.89 -13.32 -1.78
CA MET A 235 -13.79 -11.89 -1.48
C MET A 235 -12.36 -11.35 -1.70
N LEU A 236 -12.22 -10.02 -1.73
CA LEU A 236 -10.94 -9.31 -1.91
C LEU A 236 -10.20 -9.71 -3.20
N ALA A 237 -10.95 -9.95 -4.28
CA ALA A 237 -10.43 -10.51 -5.51
C ALA A 237 -9.98 -9.42 -6.51
N ILE A 238 -9.00 -8.60 -6.09
CA ILE A 238 -8.26 -7.68 -6.96
C ILE A 238 -6.79 -8.09 -6.98
N ALA A 239 -6.28 -8.55 -8.12
CA ALA A 239 -4.92 -9.06 -8.25
C ALA A 239 -3.94 -8.01 -8.83
N PRO A 240 -2.74 -7.80 -8.23
CA PRO A 240 -1.64 -7.17 -8.94
C PRO A 240 -1.17 -8.10 -10.07
N THR A 241 -0.64 -7.52 -11.14
CA THR A 241 -0.41 -8.24 -12.41
C THR A 241 1.06 -8.26 -12.84
N ASP A 242 1.92 -7.66 -12.04
CA ASP A 242 3.27 -7.25 -12.42
C ASP A 242 4.34 -7.76 -11.45
N THR A 243 4.03 -8.75 -10.59
CA THR A 243 5.06 -9.41 -9.77
C THR A 243 6.14 -10.07 -10.63
N LEU A 244 5.74 -10.73 -11.71
CA LEU A 244 6.63 -11.28 -12.74
C LEU A 244 6.72 -10.31 -13.92
N THR A 245 5.73 -10.41 -14.81
CA THR A 245 5.46 -9.46 -15.89
C THR A 245 3.96 -9.54 -16.20
N ILE A 246 3.39 -8.49 -16.80
CA ILE A 246 2.01 -8.54 -17.26
C ILE A 246 1.78 -9.70 -18.24
N ASP A 247 2.72 -9.99 -19.14
CA ASP A 247 2.54 -11.04 -20.14
C ASP A 247 2.53 -12.44 -19.50
N ALA A 248 3.35 -12.67 -18.47
CA ALA A 248 3.26 -13.89 -17.68
C ALA A 248 1.93 -13.98 -16.90
N PHE A 249 1.43 -12.86 -16.37
CA PHE A 249 0.12 -12.80 -15.71
C PHE A 249 -1.01 -13.20 -16.65
N LEU A 250 -1.06 -12.61 -17.86
CA LEU A 250 -2.12 -12.89 -18.83
C LEU A 250 -2.15 -14.36 -19.26
N ASN A 251 -0.98 -15.01 -19.41
CA ASN A 251 -0.91 -16.43 -19.78
C ASN A 251 -1.60 -17.35 -18.76
N ASP A 252 -1.47 -17.05 -17.46
CA ASP A 252 -2.05 -17.86 -16.39
C ASP A 252 -3.47 -17.43 -16.03
N PHE A 253 -3.83 -16.16 -16.27
CA PHE A 253 -5.11 -15.57 -15.90
C PHE A 253 -6.25 -15.99 -16.85
N ASN A 254 -6.51 -17.30 -16.88
CA ASN A 254 -7.51 -17.95 -17.72
C ASN A 254 -8.95 -17.52 -17.40
N ARG A 255 -9.92 -17.99 -18.20
CA ARG A 255 -11.34 -17.63 -18.05
C ARG A 255 -11.91 -17.92 -16.66
N HIS A 256 -11.46 -18.97 -15.97
CA HIS A 256 -11.94 -19.27 -14.62
C HIS A 256 -11.51 -18.17 -13.63
N LEU A 257 -10.21 -17.85 -13.60
CA LEU A 257 -9.66 -16.81 -12.72
C LEU A 257 -10.19 -15.42 -13.10
N ALA A 258 -10.26 -15.12 -14.39
CA ALA A 258 -10.80 -13.85 -14.89
C ALA A 258 -12.28 -13.64 -14.53
N ASN A 259 -13.07 -14.70 -14.35
CA ASN A 259 -14.44 -14.58 -13.82
C ASN A 259 -14.46 -14.43 -12.30
N ALA A 260 -13.61 -15.18 -11.58
CA ALA A 260 -13.57 -15.19 -10.12
C ALA A 260 -13.02 -13.89 -9.50
N TYR A 261 -12.15 -13.18 -10.21
CA TYR A 261 -11.60 -11.90 -9.78
C TYR A 261 -12.47 -10.72 -10.22
N ASP A 262 -12.78 -9.81 -9.29
CA ASP A 262 -13.55 -8.59 -9.55
C ASP A 262 -12.76 -7.60 -10.43
N GLY A 263 -11.44 -7.72 -10.44
CA GLY A 263 -10.58 -6.75 -11.10
C GLY A 263 -9.08 -6.99 -10.89
N VAL A 264 -8.29 -6.03 -11.33
CA VAL A 264 -6.83 -6.08 -11.31
C VAL A 264 -6.23 -4.74 -10.89
N ARG A 265 -4.99 -4.77 -10.38
CA ARG A 265 -4.23 -3.60 -9.94
C ARG A 265 -3.01 -3.37 -10.85
N HIS A 266 -2.86 -2.13 -11.30
CA HIS A 266 -1.67 -1.62 -11.96
C HIS A 266 -0.74 -0.97 -10.94
N ASP A 267 0.47 -1.51 -10.79
CA ASP A 267 1.47 -1.05 -9.82
C ASP A 267 2.86 -0.81 -10.43
N SER A 268 3.02 -0.98 -11.75
CA SER A 268 4.21 -0.59 -12.50
C SER A 268 4.00 -0.55 -14.02
N GLY A 269 4.78 0.29 -14.71
CA GLY A 269 4.80 0.38 -16.16
C GLY A 269 3.89 1.48 -16.71
N CYS A 270 3.59 1.42 -18.01
CA CYS A 270 2.70 2.40 -18.65
C CYS A 270 1.24 2.01 -18.39
N PRO A 271 0.45 2.83 -17.66
CA PRO A 271 -0.91 2.46 -17.26
C PRO A 271 -1.87 2.32 -18.45
N PHE A 272 -1.68 3.11 -19.50
CA PHE A 272 -2.48 3.04 -20.73
C PHE A 272 -2.27 1.72 -21.47
N ARG A 273 -1.01 1.36 -21.74
CA ARG A 273 -0.66 0.09 -22.41
C ARG A 273 -1.07 -1.12 -21.59
N TRP A 274 -0.89 -1.04 -20.27
CA TRP A 274 -1.34 -2.09 -19.36
C TRP A 274 -2.87 -2.28 -19.42
N GLY A 275 -3.63 -1.19 -19.36
CA GLY A 275 -5.09 -1.26 -19.39
C GLY A 275 -5.62 -1.76 -20.73
N ASP A 276 -5.00 -1.36 -21.85
CA ASP A 276 -5.31 -1.91 -23.17
C ASP A 276 -5.08 -3.43 -23.23
N LYS A 277 -3.95 -3.91 -22.69
CA LYS A 277 -3.65 -5.35 -22.61
C LYS A 277 -4.71 -6.10 -21.79
N MET A 278 -5.08 -5.57 -20.63
CA MET A 278 -6.09 -6.20 -19.77
C MET A 278 -7.48 -6.20 -20.41
N ILE A 279 -7.90 -5.10 -21.04
CA ILE A 279 -9.18 -5.02 -21.78
C ILE A 279 -9.21 -6.06 -22.90
N ALA A 280 -8.14 -6.12 -23.71
CA ALA A 280 -8.04 -7.08 -24.80
C ALA A 280 -8.09 -8.53 -24.29
N HIS A 281 -7.43 -8.81 -23.16
CA HIS A 281 -7.46 -10.14 -22.53
C HIS A 281 -8.86 -10.55 -22.08
N TYR A 282 -9.60 -9.68 -21.39
CA TYR A 282 -10.98 -9.96 -20.99
C TYR A 282 -11.87 -10.21 -22.21
N GLN A 283 -11.72 -9.40 -23.27
CA GLN A 283 -12.47 -9.57 -24.52
C GLN A 283 -12.15 -10.92 -25.21
N GLN A 284 -10.88 -11.32 -25.25
CA GLN A 284 -10.47 -12.63 -25.79
C GLN A 284 -11.07 -13.80 -25.02
N LEU A 285 -11.28 -13.64 -23.71
CA LEU A 285 -11.94 -14.63 -22.86
C LEU A 285 -13.48 -14.55 -22.90
N GLY A 286 -14.05 -13.64 -23.68
CA GLY A 286 -15.49 -13.41 -23.79
C GLY A 286 -16.11 -12.80 -22.53
N ILE A 287 -15.34 -12.00 -21.78
CA ILE A 287 -15.75 -11.29 -20.58
C ILE A 287 -15.88 -9.80 -20.93
N ASP A 288 -17.00 -9.18 -20.55
CA ASP A 288 -17.21 -7.75 -20.71
C ASP A 288 -16.29 -6.96 -19.75
N PRO A 289 -15.31 -6.18 -20.25
CA PRO A 289 -14.38 -5.42 -19.40
C PRO A 289 -15.09 -4.37 -18.53
N THR A 290 -16.26 -3.87 -18.93
CA THR A 290 -17.00 -2.85 -18.16
C THR A 290 -17.55 -3.40 -16.84
N THR A 291 -17.59 -4.73 -16.69
CA THR A 291 -17.96 -5.40 -15.45
C THR A 291 -16.81 -5.45 -14.43
N LYS A 292 -15.56 -5.23 -14.88
CA LYS A 292 -14.35 -5.35 -14.08
C LYS A 292 -13.84 -4.00 -13.57
N LEU A 293 -13.04 -4.04 -12.52
CA LEU A 293 -12.41 -2.88 -11.89
C LEU A 293 -10.89 -2.87 -12.11
N PHE A 294 -10.35 -1.76 -12.61
CA PHE A 294 -8.91 -1.52 -12.66
C PHE A 294 -8.53 -0.50 -11.58
N ILE A 295 -7.63 -0.90 -10.68
CA ILE A 295 -7.09 -0.01 -9.65
C ILE A 295 -5.70 0.43 -10.07
N PHE A 296 -5.48 1.74 -10.22
CA PHE A 296 -4.16 2.29 -10.52
C PHE A 296 -3.52 2.83 -9.24
N SER A 297 -2.33 2.33 -8.87
CA SER A 297 -1.65 2.68 -7.61
C SER A 297 -0.18 3.04 -7.73
N ASP A 298 0.37 3.06 -8.95
CA ASP A 298 1.79 3.36 -9.19
C ASP A 298 2.08 4.86 -9.11
N GLY A 299 2.26 5.37 -7.89
CA GLY A 299 2.85 6.69 -7.65
C GLY A 299 2.11 7.88 -8.27
N LEU A 300 0.80 7.77 -8.46
CA LEU A 300 0.00 8.75 -9.20
C LEU A 300 -0.20 10.08 -8.46
N ASP A 301 -0.23 11.16 -9.23
CA ASP A 301 -0.85 12.43 -8.87
C ASP A 301 -2.29 12.56 -9.42
N PHE A 302 -2.93 13.70 -9.15
CA PHE A 302 -4.29 13.96 -9.62
C PHE A 302 -4.38 14.15 -11.14
N ASP A 303 -3.44 14.83 -11.78
CA ASP A 303 -3.50 15.08 -13.21
C ASP A 303 -3.40 13.77 -14.00
N GLN A 304 -2.46 12.90 -13.62
CA GLN A 304 -2.32 11.56 -14.18
C GLN A 304 -3.59 10.72 -13.98
N ALA A 305 -4.23 10.83 -12.80
CA ALA A 305 -5.48 10.13 -12.55
C ALA A 305 -6.63 10.65 -13.45
N LEU A 306 -6.70 11.96 -13.70
CA LEU A 306 -7.72 12.54 -14.60
C LEU A 306 -7.48 12.14 -16.07
N GLU A 307 -6.23 12.06 -16.53
CA GLU A 307 -5.91 11.54 -17.87
C GLU A 307 -6.37 10.08 -18.02
N LEU A 308 -6.21 9.25 -16.99
CA LEU A 308 -6.71 7.88 -16.97
C LEU A 308 -8.24 7.80 -16.96
N CYS A 309 -8.91 8.71 -16.25
CA CYS A 309 -10.38 8.85 -16.30
C CYS A 309 -10.87 9.07 -17.73
N GLU A 310 -10.28 10.02 -18.45
CA GLU A 310 -10.64 10.33 -19.83
C GLU A 310 -10.35 9.15 -20.77
N TYR A 311 -9.18 8.54 -20.63
CA TYR A 311 -8.75 7.45 -21.51
C TYR A 311 -9.57 6.15 -21.38
N PHE A 312 -10.00 5.83 -20.16
CA PHE A 312 -10.77 4.61 -19.87
C PHE A 312 -12.28 4.84 -19.77
N ALA A 313 -12.76 6.08 -20.01
CA ALA A 313 -14.17 6.42 -19.98
C ALA A 313 -15.01 5.46 -20.86
N GLY A 314 -15.99 4.81 -20.24
CA GLY A 314 -16.89 3.86 -20.91
C GLY A 314 -16.26 2.51 -21.31
N ARG A 315 -14.96 2.28 -21.06
CA ARG A 315 -14.25 1.06 -21.46
C ARG A 315 -14.09 0.06 -20.31
N VAL A 316 -13.88 0.56 -19.10
CA VAL A 316 -13.68 -0.23 -17.86
C VAL A 316 -13.95 0.64 -16.64
N LYS A 317 -14.35 0.05 -15.50
CA LYS A 317 -14.44 0.80 -14.24
C LYS A 317 -13.03 1.01 -13.69
N ILE A 318 -12.75 2.21 -13.19
CA ILE A 318 -11.44 2.54 -12.64
C ILE A 318 -11.55 3.15 -11.24
N SER A 319 -10.49 3.01 -10.46
CA SER A 319 -10.26 3.78 -9.25
C SER A 319 -8.77 3.93 -8.96
N PHE A 320 -8.42 4.81 -8.02
CA PHE A 320 -7.03 5.17 -7.75
C PHE A 320 -6.63 4.86 -6.31
N GLY A 321 -5.46 4.25 -6.12
CA GLY A 321 -4.80 4.15 -4.83
C GLY A 321 -3.72 5.23 -4.73
N ILE A 322 -3.98 6.31 -3.99
CA ILE A 322 -3.06 7.46 -3.94
C ILE A 322 -2.36 7.50 -2.58
N GLY A 323 -1.02 7.45 -2.60
CA GLY A 323 -0.19 7.27 -1.42
C GLY A 323 0.56 8.51 -0.96
N THR A 324 1.88 8.52 -1.21
CA THR A 324 2.82 9.57 -0.77
C THR A 324 2.41 10.96 -1.24
N PHE A 325 1.81 11.08 -2.43
CA PHE A 325 1.30 12.35 -2.97
C PHE A 325 0.29 13.06 -2.06
N LEU A 326 -0.50 12.30 -1.28
CA LEU A 326 -1.46 12.88 -0.32
C LEU A 326 -0.84 13.11 1.05
N THR A 327 0.02 12.20 1.50
CA THR A 327 0.40 12.09 2.92
C THR A 327 1.80 12.59 3.24
N ASN A 328 2.56 12.96 2.22
CA ASN A 328 3.94 13.42 2.35
C ASN A 328 4.32 14.37 1.21
N ASP A 329 3.49 15.38 1.00
CA ASP A 329 3.77 16.42 0.01
C ASP A 329 3.82 17.81 0.65
N LEU A 330 4.92 18.50 0.40
CA LEU A 330 5.19 19.86 0.88
C LEU A 330 5.39 20.83 -0.30
N ALA A 331 4.96 20.45 -1.51
CA ALA A 331 5.24 21.16 -2.75
C ALA A 331 6.76 21.46 -2.88
N ASN A 332 7.12 22.70 -3.20
CA ASN A 332 8.51 23.12 -3.41
C ASN A 332 9.15 23.73 -2.14
N TRP A 333 8.66 23.38 -0.95
CA TRP A 333 9.19 23.93 0.29
C TRP A 333 10.67 23.56 0.48
N ARG A 334 11.44 24.54 0.95
CA ARG A 334 12.89 24.45 1.18
C ARG A 334 13.22 24.82 2.62
N ASN A 335 14.18 24.12 3.19
CA ASN A 335 14.71 24.43 4.51
C ASN A 335 15.56 25.71 4.50
N ALA A 336 15.99 26.15 5.68
CA ALA A 336 16.85 27.34 5.84
C ALA A 336 18.17 27.26 5.07
N ALA A 337 18.66 26.04 4.77
CA ALA A 337 19.84 25.80 3.94
C ALA A 337 19.55 25.74 2.43
N GLY A 338 18.31 26.02 2.01
CA GLY A 338 17.90 26.01 0.60
C GLY A 338 17.65 24.62 0.01
N VAL A 339 17.67 23.56 0.84
CA VAL A 339 17.43 22.18 0.41
C VAL A 339 15.93 21.92 0.33
N GLU A 340 15.47 21.48 -0.84
CA GLU A 340 14.07 21.12 -1.11
C GLU A 340 13.69 19.82 -0.42
N TYR A 341 12.50 19.80 0.19
CA TYR A 341 11.98 18.59 0.80
C TYR A 341 11.62 17.55 -0.26
N ARG A 342 12.04 16.30 -0.04
CA ARG A 342 11.57 15.14 -0.78
C ARG A 342 11.25 14.00 0.17
N PRO A 343 10.16 13.25 -0.04
CA PRO A 343 9.89 12.02 0.70
C PRO A 343 11.05 11.02 0.56
N LEU A 344 11.35 10.32 1.65
CA LEU A 344 12.37 9.28 1.62
C LEU A 344 11.91 8.12 0.72
N SER A 345 12.74 7.74 -0.25
CA SER A 345 12.46 6.61 -1.12
C SER A 345 12.98 5.33 -0.46
N ILE A 346 12.08 4.63 0.22
CA ILE A 346 12.35 3.36 0.91
C ILE A 346 11.33 2.30 0.54
N VAL A 347 11.75 1.03 0.64
CA VAL A 347 10.86 -0.13 0.63
C VAL A 347 11.38 -1.21 1.56
N ILE A 348 10.47 -2.07 2.04
CA ILE A 348 10.82 -3.35 2.64
C ILE A 348 10.32 -4.44 1.68
N LYS A 349 11.20 -5.38 1.31
CA LYS A 349 10.87 -6.47 0.37
C LYS A 349 11.20 -7.81 0.98
N LEU A 350 10.40 -8.82 0.64
CA LEU A 350 10.71 -10.24 0.87
C LEU A 350 12.01 -10.60 0.13
N ALA A 351 12.95 -11.27 0.79
CA ALA A 351 14.36 -11.40 0.37
C ALA A 351 14.99 -12.76 0.69
#